data_AF-Q4QH92-F1
#
_entry.id   AF-Q4QH92-F1
#
_cell.length_a   1.000
_cell.length_b   1.000
_cell.length_c   1.000
_cell.angle_alpha   90.00
_cell.angle_beta   90.00
_cell.angle_gamma   90.00
#
_symmetry.space_group_name_H-M   'P 1'
#
loop_
_entity.id
_entity.type
_entity.pdbx_description
1 polymer ?
#
loop_
_entity_poly.entity_id
_entity_poly.type
_entity_poly.pdbx_seq_one_letter_code
_entity_poly.pdbx_strand_id
1 'polypeptide(L)'
;MRGSTSANAFSDASVQSAVLEEWKKRSAKHKEAASSLREKVRQLRSDVEAGRRAAQWMQERDALNCEQEACEAALDAIEKSLGNVVPGADGERHQLELSALKVLLSQQLTEVGALRHTSTAQQPKTSSSGAASADRVAEIREWIAEELRKCEASIEELATPSAGFEHQQNAVVECRAAARQAQLTFAALCDCYHPAHQLRVTFEAALKSAEEDTLARIEDARVPTVAATPQDVLRTVGLIVKMGQSARQFDISAATMTALAERVSAVYPGMPSAQVHVAIEESIALRKARALSQAAVSDFQRTNTSLLSSCESAFLVAQQSDKQRQERAEAARQRVEAQNRRRAHLTEERAAYEAVVRQRQSVEERTQAAAAAKEKALQAKRAIEFQERLRLFEAYEVQQLALRQKERELAELQAQAMEEEKAARMRRNEERVEYRRQRDEQRQSEKKKREQEVLALRAKKQDALQRFFASVDKQIGVEADPQRFLKATSSSAQTERYTTLAQTVMPSITGFSDEQIMKDPRVRLYHALLAAGLHTTPYGREVATRGYRVSAAQQSSEGNPLRREFS
;
A
#
# COMPACT_ATOMS: atom_id res chain seq x y z
N MET A 1 -48.65 -47.00 11.57
CA MET A 1 -47.83 -48.20 11.83
C MET A 1 -46.72 -48.28 10.79
N ARG A 2 -45.50 -47.86 11.12
CA ARG A 2 -44.31 -48.16 10.30
C ARG A 2 -43.49 -49.18 11.08
N GLY A 3 -43.28 -50.34 10.48
CA GLY A 3 -42.56 -51.45 11.11
C GLY A 3 -41.14 -51.02 11.46
N SER A 4 -40.87 -50.86 12.75
CA SER A 4 -39.52 -50.73 13.27
C SER A 4 -38.86 -52.09 13.11
N THR A 5 -38.01 -52.25 12.10
CA THR A 5 -37.09 -53.38 12.00
C THR A 5 -36.11 -53.33 13.16
N SER A 6 -36.46 -53.96 14.28
CA SER A 6 -35.54 -54.13 15.40
C SER A 6 -34.44 -55.10 14.95
N ALA A 7 -33.20 -54.60 14.81
CA ALA A 7 -32.07 -55.48 14.63
C ALA A 7 -31.99 -56.44 15.82
N ASN A 8 -31.97 -57.74 15.53
CA ASN A 8 -31.75 -58.78 16.52
C ASN A 8 -30.27 -59.18 16.48
N ALA A 9 -29.76 -59.90 17.49
CA ALA A 9 -28.34 -60.26 17.58
C ALA A 9 -27.81 -61.07 16.37
N PHE A 10 -28.71 -61.63 15.56
CA PHE A 10 -28.42 -62.44 14.37
C PHE A 10 -28.71 -61.71 13.04
N SER A 11 -29.01 -60.41 13.05
CA SER A 11 -29.20 -59.65 11.82
C SER A 11 -27.87 -59.45 11.08
N ASP A 12 -27.93 -59.39 9.75
CA ASP A 12 -26.76 -59.14 8.90
C ASP A 12 -25.95 -57.92 9.37
N ALA A 13 -24.63 -58.00 9.24
CA ALA A 13 -23.70 -56.95 9.66
C ALA A 13 -24.07 -55.55 9.10
N SER A 14 -24.63 -55.53 7.89
CA SER A 14 -25.16 -54.30 7.28
C SER A 14 -26.31 -53.69 8.08
N VAL A 15 -27.28 -54.50 8.52
CA VAL A 15 -28.43 -54.05 9.33
C VAL A 15 -27.98 -53.59 10.72
N GLN A 16 -27.05 -54.31 11.35
CA GLN A 16 -26.49 -53.90 12.64
C GLN A 16 -25.71 -52.58 12.53
N SER A 17 -24.94 -52.38 11.46
CA SER A 17 -24.24 -51.12 11.20
C SER A 17 -25.21 -49.95 10.98
N ALA A 18 -26.31 -50.18 10.25
CA ALA A 18 -27.34 -49.17 10.02
C ALA A 18 -28.06 -48.76 11.32
N VAL A 19 -28.37 -49.71 12.20
CA VAL A 19 -28.98 -49.44 13.51
C VAL A 19 -28.00 -48.72 14.45
N LEU A 20 -26.71 -49.08 14.43
CA LEU A 20 -25.70 -48.35 15.20
C LEU A 20 -25.55 -46.91 14.71
N GLU A 21 -25.55 -46.68 13.40
CA GLU A 21 -25.52 -45.31 12.84
C GLU A 21 -26.79 -44.53 13.16
N GLU A 22 -27.96 -45.17 13.15
CA GLU A 22 -29.21 -44.53 13.59
C GLU A 22 -29.18 -44.19 15.08
N TRP A 23 -28.66 -45.09 15.93
CA TRP A 23 -28.49 -44.85 17.35
C TRP A 23 -27.50 -43.70 17.62
N LYS A 24 -26.35 -43.66 16.92
CA LYS A 24 -25.39 -42.55 17.01
C LYS A 24 -26.04 -41.22 16.62
N LYS A 25 -26.82 -41.20 15.52
CA LYS A 25 -27.58 -40.01 15.10
C LYS A 25 -28.59 -39.55 16.15
N ARG A 26 -29.34 -40.48 16.76
CA ARG A 26 -30.28 -40.16 17.86
C ARG A 26 -29.54 -39.66 19.09
N SER A 27 -28.44 -40.31 19.47
CA SER A 27 -27.60 -39.92 20.61
C SER A 27 -27.00 -38.51 20.42
N ALA A 28 -26.53 -38.18 19.21
CA ALA A 28 -26.06 -36.84 18.87
C ALA A 28 -27.18 -35.78 19.03
N LYS A 29 -28.39 -36.06 18.50
CA LYS A 29 -29.57 -35.17 18.69
C LYS A 29 -29.93 -34.98 20.16
N HIS A 30 -29.89 -36.05 20.97
CA HIS A 30 -30.14 -35.94 22.41
C HIS A 30 -29.06 -35.13 23.13
N LYS A 31 -27.79 -35.25 22.73
CA LYS A 31 -26.68 -34.45 23.27
C LYS A 31 -26.84 -32.97 22.94
N GLU A 32 -27.24 -32.63 21.71
CA GLU A 32 -27.57 -31.26 21.30
C GLU A 32 -28.75 -30.71 22.11
N ALA A 33 -29.85 -31.46 22.22
CA ALA A 33 -31.02 -31.07 23.00
C ALA A 33 -30.68 -30.85 24.49
N ALA A 34 -29.87 -31.73 25.09
CA ALA A 34 -29.41 -31.59 26.47
C ALA A 34 -28.45 -30.41 26.68
N SER A 35 -27.69 -30.03 25.65
CA SER A 35 -26.82 -28.85 25.68
C SER A 35 -27.67 -27.57 25.60
N SER A 36 -28.65 -27.54 24.68
CA SER A 36 -29.62 -26.43 24.57
C SER A 36 -30.45 -26.24 25.85
N LEU A 37 -30.89 -27.32 26.50
CA LEU A 37 -31.59 -27.22 27.79
C LEU A 37 -30.70 -26.67 28.89
N ARG A 38 -29.42 -27.08 28.95
CA ARG A 38 -28.46 -26.54 29.93
C ARG A 38 -28.21 -25.05 29.72
N GLU A 39 -28.09 -24.61 28.46
CA GLU A 39 -27.99 -23.20 28.11
C GLU A 39 -29.24 -22.42 28.53
N LYS A 40 -30.45 -22.94 28.26
CA LYS A 40 -31.70 -22.32 28.72
C LYS A 40 -31.79 -22.20 30.24
N VAL A 41 -31.41 -23.25 30.98
CA VAL A 41 -31.40 -23.19 32.46
C VAL A 41 -30.39 -22.16 32.95
N ARG A 42 -29.22 -22.06 32.31
CA ARG A 42 -28.21 -21.04 32.64
C ARG A 42 -28.75 -19.63 32.37
N GLN A 43 -29.44 -19.44 31.24
CA GLN A 43 -30.06 -18.18 30.89
C GLN A 43 -31.15 -17.80 31.90
N LEU A 44 -32.08 -18.70 32.21
CA LEU A 44 -33.14 -18.45 33.20
C LEU A 44 -32.57 -18.13 34.59
N ARG A 45 -31.50 -18.81 35.02
CA ARG A 45 -30.82 -18.45 36.28
C ARG A 45 -30.22 -17.05 36.23
N SER A 46 -29.58 -16.69 35.11
CA SER A 46 -29.07 -15.33 34.88
C SER A 46 -30.19 -14.30 34.91
N ASP A 47 -31.34 -14.59 34.30
CA ASP A 47 -32.49 -13.69 34.23
C ASP A 47 -33.15 -13.52 35.61
N VAL A 48 -33.28 -14.59 36.39
CA VAL A 48 -33.80 -14.53 37.78
C VAL A 48 -32.85 -13.74 38.69
N GLU A 49 -31.54 -13.94 38.56
CA GLU A 49 -30.56 -13.13 39.29
C GLU A 49 -30.61 -11.65 38.88
N ALA A 50 -30.75 -11.36 37.59
CA ALA A 50 -30.93 -9.99 37.09
C ALA A 50 -32.21 -9.36 37.65
N GLY A 51 -33.33 -10.10 37.67
CA GLY A 51 -34.59 -9.66 38.27
C GLY A 51 -34.47 -9.38 39.77
N ARG A 52 -33.77 -10.25 40.52
CA ARG A 52 -33.52 -10.04 41.94
C ARG A 52 -32.67 -8.79 42.21
N ARG A 53 -31.62 -8.57 41.41
CA ARG A 53 -30.78 -7.35 41.50
C ARG A 53 -31.60 -6.09 41.17
N ALA A 54 -32.44 -6.14 40.16
CA ALA A 54 -33.33 -5.03 39.81
C ALA A 54 -34.33 -4.71 40.94
N ALA A 55 -34.90 -5.73 41.58
CA ALA A 55 -35.81 -5.54 42.72
C ALA A 55 -35.10 -4.96 43.95
N GLN A 56 -33.91 -5.46 44.28
CA GLN A 56 -33.08 -4.89 45.36
C GLN A 56 -32.71 -3.43 45.09
N TRP A 57 -32.34 -3.13 43.85
CA TRP A 57 -32.02 -1.78 43.42
C TRP A 57 -33.22 -0.83 43.57
N MET A 58 -34.43 -1.25 43.18
CA MET A 58 -35.64 -0.46 43.37
C MET A 58 -35.88 -0.16 44.85
N GLN A 59 -35.77 -1.16 45.74
CA GLN A 59 -35.93 -0.98 47.18
C GLN A 59 -34.90 0.00 47.77
N GLU A 60 -33.64 -0.09 47.35
CA GLU A 60 -32.58 0.82 47.82
C GLU A 60 -32.78 2.25 47.32
N ARG A 61 -33.21 2.41 46.06
CA ARG A 61 -33.54 3.73 45.51
C ARG A 61 -34.68 4.37 46.28
N ASP A 62 -35.73 3.61 46.57
CA ASP A 62 -36.88 4.10 47.32
C ASP A 62 -36.48 4.47 48.77
N ALA A 63 -35.57 3.71 49.39
CA ALA A 63 -35.01 4.05 50.71
C ALA A 63 -34.18 5.35 50.70
N LEU A 64 -33.36 5.57 49.66
CA LEU A 64 -32.60 6.82 49.49
C LEU A 64 -33.51 8.03 49.27
N ASN A 65 -34.60 7.86 48.51
CA ASN A 65 -35.59 8.92 48.35
C ASN A 65 -36.24 9.28 49.70
N CYS A 66 -36.61 8.30 50.52
CA CYS A 66 -37.14 8.55 51.87
C CYS A 66 -36.12 9.29 52.76
N GLU A 67 -34.83 8.95 52.68
CA GLU A 67 -33.78 9.67 53.42
C GLU A 67 -33.62 11.12 52.94
N GLN A 68 -33.70 11.34 51.63
CA GLN A 68 -33.68 12.68 51.04
C GLN A 68 -34.86 13.52 51.55
N GLU A 69 -36.09 12.99 51.46
CA GLU A 69 -37.29 13.67 51.94
C GLU A 69 -37.19 14.02 53.44
N ALA A 70 -36.61 13.14 54.25
CA ALA A 70 -36.39 13.40 55.67
C ALA A 70 -35.38 14.54 55.92
N CYS A 71 -34.28 14.59 55.15
CA CYS A 71 -33.29 15.65 55.25
C CYS A 71 -33.86 17.01 54.80
N GLU A 72 -34.60 17.03 53.70
CA GLU A 72 -35.27 18.24 53.20
C GLU A 72 -36.30 18.76 54.23
N ALA A 73 -37.10 17.88 54.83
CA ALA A 73 -38.05 18.25 55.87
C ALA A 73 -37.36 18.81 57.14
N ALA A 74 -36.21 18.27 57.54
CA ALA A 74 -35.44 18.79 58.66
C ALA A 74 -34.91 20.20 58.39
N LEU A 75 -34.39 20.44 57.17
CA LEU A 75 -33.93 21.77 56.77
C LEU A 75 -35.05 22.79 56.67
N ASP A 76 -36.24 22.38 56.19
CA ASP A 76 -37.42 23.25 56.18
C ASP A 76 -37.87 23.61 57.60
N ALA A 77 -37.77 22.67 58.56
CA ALA A 77 -38.07 22.94 59.96
C ALA A 77 -37.07 23.94 60.56
N ILE A 78 -35.78 23.77 60.24
CA ILE A 78 -34.71 24.69 60.62
C ILE A 78 -34.97 26.08 60.03
N GLU A 79 -35.24 26.18 58.74
CA GLU A 79 -35.51 27.46 58.05
C GLU A 79 -36.71 28.20 58.68
N LYS A 80 -37.80 27.48 59.00
CA LYS A 80 -38.95 28.05 59.71
C LYS A 80 -38.59 28.54 61.11
N SER A 81 -37.76 27.80 61.85
CA SER A 81 -37.31 28.22 63.18
C SER A 81 -36.48 29.51 63.10
N LEU A 82 -35.61 29.62 62.10
CA LEU A 82 -34.71 30.75 61.89
C LEU A 82 -35.47 32.03 61.54
N GLY A 83 -36.48 31.91 60.67
CA GLY A 83 -37.39 33.01 60.33
C GLY A 83 -38.17 33.57 61.53
N ASN A 84 -38.42 32.75 62.56
CA ASN A 84 -39.09 33.18 63.78
C ASN A 84 -38.14 33.87 64.79
N VAL A 85 -36.86 33.50 64.81
CA VAL A 85 -35.89 33.95 65.82
C VAL A 85 -35.11 35.21 65.39
N VAL A 86 -34.76 35.35 64.11
CA VAL A 86 -33.88 36.42 63.63
C VAL A 86 -34.52 37.20 62.46
N PRO A 87 -35.35 38.23 62.72
CA PRO A 87 -35.81 39.12 61.66
C PRO A 87 -34.71 40.14 61.29
N GLY A 88 -34.12 40.02 60.08
CA GLY A 88 -33.18 41.01 59.53
C GLY A 88 -32.15 40.46 58.54
N ALA A 89 -31.14 41.27 58.20
CA ALA A 89 -30.08 40.93 57.24
C ALA A 89 -29.25 39.69 57.63
N ASP A 90 -29.11 39.42 58.94
CA ASP A 90 -28.47 38.19 59.44
C ASP A 90 -29.32 36.95 59.13
N GLY A 91 -30.65 37.09 59.14
CA GLY A 91 -31.58 36.03 58.73
C GLY A 91 -31.47 35.72 57.23
N GLU A 92 -31.33 36.75 56.38
CA GLU A 92 -31.14 36.56 54.93
C GLU A 92 -29.84 35.80 54.61
N ARG A 93 -28.75 36.08 55.34
CA ARG A 93 -27.48 35.37 55.19
C ARG A 93 -27.62 33.88 55.56
N HIS A 94 -28.24 33.59 56.69
CA HIS A 94 -28.44 32.21 57.14
C HIS A 94 -29.43 31.46 56.22
N GLN A 95 -30.41 32.16 55.66
CA GLN A 95 -31.32 31.58 54.67
C GLN A 95 -30.59 31.24 53.36
N LEU A 96 -29.64 32.08 52.92
CA LEU A 96 -28.76 31.76 51.79
C LEU A 96 -27.86 30.55 52.09
N GLU A 97 -27.27 30.49 53.28
CA GLU A 97 -26.42 29.37 53.71
C GLU A 97 -27.22 28.04 53.78
N LEU A 98 -28.44 28.08 54.34
CA LEU A 98 -29.35 26.92 54.33
C LEU A 98 -29.77 26.51 52.91
N SER A 99 -30.02 27.47 52.03
CA SER A 99 -30.36 27.18 50.63
C SER A 99 -29.18 26.54 49.87
N ALA A 100 -27.95 26.99 50.14
CA ALA A 100 -26.74 26.41 49.57
C ALA A 100 -26.52 24.98 50.11
N LEU A 101 -26.78 24.75 51.39
CA LEU A 101 -26.66 23.44 52.03
C LEU A 101 -27.72 22.45 51.48
N LYS A 102 -28.95 22.90 51.24
CA LYS A 102 -29.99 22.11 50.52
C LYS A 102 -29.48 21.64 49.14
N VAL A 103 -28.86 22.54 48.37
CA VAL A 103 -28.29 22.19 47.06
C VAL A 103 -27.16 21.19 47.21
N LEU A 104 -26.24 21.39 48.15
CA LEU A 104 -25.08 20.51 48.38
C LEU A 104 -25.52 19.11 48.82
N LEU A 105 -26.53 19.02 49.69
CA LEU A 105 -27.15 17.75 50.08
C LEU A 105 -27.78 17.01 48.92
N SER A 106 -28.56 17.71 48.09
CA SER A 106 -29.17 17.10 46.92
C SER A 106 -28.10 16.55 45.97
N GLN A 107 -26.98 17.26 45.79
CA GLN A 107 -25.85 16.80 44.98
C GLN A 107 -25.19 15.55 45.58
N GLN A 108 -24.89 15.55 46.88
CA GLN A 108 -24.27 14.40 47.55
C GLN A 108 -25.19 13.16 47.53
N LEU A 109 -26.50 13.33 47.69
CA LEU A 109 -27.47 12.23 47.56
C LEU A 109 -27.56 11.70 46.13
N THR A 110 -27.48 12.57 45.11
CA THR A 110 -27.38 12.11 43.71
C THR A 110 -26.08 11.35 43.44
N GLU A 111 -24.96 11.75 44.05
CA GLU A 111 -23.68 11.03 43.97
C GLU A 111 -23.80 9.63 44.60
N VAL A 112 -24.42 9.51 45.79
CA VAL A 112 -24.73 8.22 46.43
C VAL A 112 -25.57 7.33 45.51
N GLY A 113 -26.60 7.90 44.86
CA GLY A 113 -27.39 7.19 43.85
C GLY A 113 -26.53 6.66 42.69
N ALA A 114 -25.68 7.50 42.12
CA ALA A 114 -24.78 7.16 41.01
C ALA A 114 -23.73 6.09 41.37
N LEU A 115 -23.10 6.19 42.55
CA LEU A 115 -22.14 5.20 43.04
C LEU A 115 -22.80 3.83 43.24
N ARG A 116 -24.06 3.80 43.70
CA ARG A 116 -24.81 2.53 43.82
C ARG A 116 -25.27 1.96 42.48
N HIS A 117 -25.64 2.80 41.50
CA HIS A 117 -25.94 2.34 40.13
C HIS A 117 -24.73 1.66 39.48
N THR A 118 -23.55 2.26 39.62
CA THR A 118 -22.31 1.71 39.04
C THR A 118 -21.88 0.42 39.74
N SER A 119 -22.04 0.32 41.06
CA SER A 119 -21.76 -0.90 41.82
C SER A 119 -22.70 -2.07 41.49
N THR A 120 -23.96 -1.81 41.13
CA THR A 120 -24.94 -2.86 40.77
C THR A 120 -24.84 -3.30 39.30
N ALA A 121 -24.37 -2.41 38.42
CA ALA A 121 -24.17 -2.70 37.00
C ALA A 121 -22.87 -3.49 36.71
N GLN A 122 -21.83 -3.35 37.54
CA GLN A 122 -20.57 -4.09 37.36
C GLN A 122 -20.67 -5.51 37.94
N GLN A 123 -20.46 -6.51 37.08
CA GLN A 123 -20.38 -7.92 37.49
C GLN A 123 -19.29 -8.16 38.56
N PRO A 124 -19.45 -9.17 39.43
CA PRO A 124 -18.65 -9.38 40.66
C PRO A 124 -17.24 -9.95 40.39
N LYS A 125 -16.52 -9.48 39.36
CA LYS A 125 -15.18 -10.00 39.05
C LYS A 125 -14.06 -9.37 39.89
N THR A 126 -14.35 -8.33 40.66
CA THR A 126 -13.38 -7.73 41.59
C THR A 126 -14.08 -7.39 42.91
N SER A 127 -13.85 -8.21 43.94
CA SER A 127 -14.42 -8.05 45.29
C SER A 127 -13.97 -6.78 46.02
N SER A 128 -12.99 -6.03 45.51
CA SER A 128 -12.49 -4.81 46.16
C SER A 128 -13.30 -3.55 45.87
N SER A 129 -14.03 -3.47 44.75
CA SER A 129 -14.71 -2.23 44.33
C SER A 129 -16.02 -1.97 45.07
N GLY A 130 -16.74 -3.03 45.48
CA GLY A 130 -18.03 -2.88 46.17
C GLY A 130 -17.90 -2.41 47.62
N ALA A 131 -16.81 -2.76 48.30
CA ALA A 131 -16.53 -2.31 49.67
C ALA A 131 -16.26 -0.79 49.70
N ALA A 132 -15.41 -0.29 48.79
CA ALA A 132 -15.09 1.13 48.70
C ALA A 132 -16.32 2.02 48.42
N SER A 133 -17.28 1.55 47.61
CA SER A 133 -18.52 2.29 47.39
C SER A 133 -19.44 2.30 48.61
N ALA A 134 -19.46 1.22 49.41
CA ALA A 134 -20.27 1.17 50.63
C ALA A 134 -19.71 2.10 51.72
N ASP A 135 -18.37 2.12 51.87
CA ASP A 135 -17.66 3.01 52.79
C ASP A 135 -17.92 4.48 52.44
N ARG A 136 -17.84 4.84 51.14
CA ARG A 136 -18.13 6.20 50.67
C ARG A 136 -19.55 6.66 50.98
N VAL A 137 -20.53 5.76 50.89
CA VAL A 137 -21.93 6.10 51.23
C VAL A 137 -22.10 6.33 52.73
N ALA A 138 -21.38 5.58 53.57
CA ALA A 138 -21.39 5.81 55.02
C ALA A 138 -20.76 7.16 55.38
N GLU A 139 -19.61 7.49 54.77
CA GLU A 139 -18.94 8.80 54.94
C GLU A 139 -19.88 9.97 54.60
N ILE A 140 -20.58 9.88 53.47
CA ILE A 140 -21.50 10.94 53.03
C ILE A 140 -22.63 11.09 54.06
N ARG A 141 -23.22 9.99 54.55
CA ARG A 141 -24.31 10.06 55.55
C ARG A 141 -23.86 10.67 56.88
N GLU A 142 -22.65 10.34 57.33
CA GLU A 142 -22.09 10.92 58.55
C GLU A 142 -21.85 12.42 58.41
N TRP A 143 -21.32 12.85 57.25
CA TRP A 143 -21.13 14.26 56.93
C TRP A 143 -22.46 15.04 56.94
N ILE A 144 -23.52 14.49 56.34
CA ILE A 144 -24.87 15.10 56.36
C ILE A 144 -25.37 15.32 57.79
N ALA A 145 -25.22 14.29 58.64
CA ALA A 145 -25.67 14.37 60.03
C ALA A 145 -24.86 15.39 60.84
N GLU A 146 -23.56 15.54 60.56
CA GLU A 146 -22.70 16.52 61.22
C GLU A 146 -23.04 17.95 60.82
N GLU A 147 -23.28 18.22 59.54
CA GLU A 147 -23.65 19.56 59.05
C GLU A 147 -25.01 20.01 59.58
N LEU A 148 -26.00 19.11 59.65
CA LEU A 148 -27.28 19.41 60.30
C LEU A 148 -27.09 19.80 61.77
N ARG A 149 -26.23 19.07 62.50
CA ARG A 149 -25.90 19.36 63.90
C ARG A 149 -25.22 20.72 64.08
N LYS A 150 -24.34 21.12 63.14
CA LYS A 150 -23.69 22.44 63.11
C LYS A 150 -24.69 23.57 62.85
N CYS A 151 -25.66 23.35 61.97
CA CYS A 151 -26.74 24.31 61.73
C CYS A 151 -27.60 24.50 62.98
N GLU A 152 -28.00 23.41 63.64
CA GLU A 152 -28.77 23.47 64.89
C GLU A 152 -28.00 24.24 65.98
N ALA A 153 -26.72 23.94 66.18
CA ALA A 153 -25.87 24.62 67.15
C ALA A 153 -25.71 26.13 66.85
N SER A 154 -25.50 26.50 65.58
CA SER A 154 -25.41 27.90 65.16
C SER A 154 -26.70 28.69 65.47
N ILE A 155 -27.86 28.05 65.34
CA ILE A 155 -29.15 28.66 65.66
C ILE A 155 -29.32 28.84 67.16
N GLU A 156 -28.90 27.86 67.97
CA GLU A 156 -28.89 28.00 69.43
C GLU A 156 -27.95 29.12 69.90
N GLU A 157 -26.77 29.27 69.29
CA GLU A 157 -25.86 30.37 69.57
C GLU A 157 -26.47 31.73 69.24
N LEU A 158 -27.14 31.87 68.08
CA LEU A 158 -27.83 33.10 67.69
C LEU A 158 -29.03 33.42 68.59
N ALA A 159 -29.66 32.41 69.18
CA ALA A 159 -30.73 32.58 70.15
C ALA A 159 -30.23 33.11 71.51
N THR A 160 -28.92 33.02 71.79
CA THR A 160 -28.33 33.60 73.01
C THR A 160 -27.94 35.08 72.80
N PRO A 161 -28.61 36.04 73.46
CA PRO A 161 -28.31 37.46 73.31
C PRO A 161 -26.96 37.80 73.95
N SER A 162 -25.90 37.84 73.15
CA SER A 162 -24.56 38.26 73.58
C SER A 162 -24.53 39.75 73.94
N ALA A 163 -24.60 40.04 75.24
CA ALA A 163 -24.57 41.38 75.81
C ALA A 163 -23.12 41.76 76.18
N GLY A 164 -22.36 42.31 75.22
CA GLY A 164 -21.01 42.78 75.49
C GLY A 164 -20.56 43.90 74.56
N PHE A 165 -19.96 44.95 75.12
CA PHE A 165 -19.37 46.09 74.39
C PHE A 165 -17.93 45.80 73.88
N GLU A 166 -17.42 44.58 74.04
CA GLU A 166 -16.07 44.15 73.62
C GLU A 166 -15.94 43.82 72.11
N HIS A 167 -17.00 44.07 71.33
CA HIS A 167 -17.12 43.53 69.97
C HIS A 167 -16.15 44.11 68.94
N GLN A 168 -15.48 45.23 69.21
CA GLN A 168 -14.54 45.81 68.26
C GLN A 168 -13.15 45.17 68.36
N GLN A 169 -12.72 44.77 69.56
CA GLN A 169 -11.56 43.88 69.71
C GLN A 169 -11.88 42.50 69.13
N ASN A 170 -13.14 42.05 69.25
CA ASN A 170 -13.58 40.80 68.63
C ASN A 170 -13.46 40.83 67.10
N ALA A 171 -13.82 41.91 66.41
CA ALA A 171 -13.71 41.97 64.95
C ALA A 171 -12.26 41.79 64.43
N VAL A 172 -11.27 42.39 65.10
CA VAL A 172 -9.84 42.19 64.75
C VAL A 172 -9.40 40.76 65.04
N VAL A 173 -9.82 40.20 66.19
CA VAL A 173 -9.49 38.82 66.58
C VAL A 173 -10.15 37.81 65.63
N GLU A 174 -11.40 38.04 65.24
CA GLU A 174 -12.16 37.26 64.26
C GLU A 174 -11.52 37.34 62.88
N CYS A 175 -11.10 38.53 62.43
CA CYS A 175 -10.37 38.71 61.17
C CYS A 175 -9.08 37.90 61.16
N ARG A 176 -8.26 37.99 62.23
CA ARG A 176 -7.02 37.21 62.36
C ARG A 176 -7.26 35.71 62.53
N ALA A 177 -8.37 35.30 63.13
CA ALA A 177 -8.76 33.90 63.22
C ALA A 177 -9.16 33.36 61.83
N ALA A 178 -9.96 34.11 61.08
CA ALA A 178 -10.35 33.78 59.71
C ALA A 178 -9.13 33.74 58.78
N ALA A 179 -8.17 34.66 58.94
CA ALA A 179 -6.93 34.68 58.16
C ALA A 179 -6.07 33.44 58.44
N ARG A 180 -5.89 33.07 59.72
CA ARG A 180 -5.19 31.84 60.12
C ARG A 180 -5.88 30.59 59.57
N GLN A 181 -7.20 30.53 59.64
CA GLN A 181 -7.95 29.42 59.07
C GLN A 181 -7.74 29.33 57.55
N ALA A 182 -7.77 30.45 56.84
CA ALA A 182 -7.51 30.49 55.40
C ALA A 182 -6.07 30.09 55.04
N GLN A 183 -5.08 30.44 55.88
CA GLN A 183 -3.70 30.01 55.70
C GLN A 183 -3.53 28.50 55.92
N LEU A 184 -4.23 27.92 56.92
CA LEU A 184 -4.19 26.48 57.18
C LEU A 184 -4.85 25.68 56.05
N THR A 185 -6.00 26.13 55.54
CA THR A 185 -6.66 25.48 54.40
C THR A 185 -5.80 25.61 53.14
N PHE A 186 -5.19 26.77 52.91
CA PHE A 186 -4.24 26.95 51.82
C PHE A 186 -3.01 26.04 51.92
N ALA A 187 -2.46 25.86 53.13
CA ALA A 187 -1.36 24.93 53.37
C ALA A 187 -1.78 23.48 53.08
N ALA A 188 -2.96 23.06 53.54
CA ALA A 188 -3.50 21.74 53.23
C ALA A 188 -3.70 21.53 51.72
N LEU A 189 -4.18 22.54 50.98
CA LEU A 189 -4.27 22.49 49.52
C LEU A 189 -2.88 22.37 48.87
N CYS A 190 -1.88 23.08 49.38
CA CYS A 190 -0.51 22.97 48.87
C CYS A 190 0.05 21.56 49.07
N ASP A 191 -0.23 20.93 50.22
CA ASP A 191 0.22 19.56 50.52
C ASP A 191 -0.52 18.51 49.69
N CYS A 192 -1.79 18.73 49.38
CA CYS A 192 -2.56 17.82 48.51
C CYS A 192 -2.10 17.89 47.05
N TYR A 193 -1.93 19.10 46.50
CA TYR A 193 -1.76 19.29 45.05
C TYR A 193 -0.32 19.53 44.60
N HIS A 194 0.61 19.81 45.51
CA HIS A 194 2.03 20.11 45.21
C HIS A 194 2.19 21.12 44.06
N PRO A 195 1.57 22.32 44.17
CA PRO A 195 1.53 23.29 43.09
C PRO A 195 2.91 23.85 42.76
N ALA A 196 3.04 24.41 41.56
CA ALA A 196 4.24 25.15 41.18
C ALA A 196 4.52 26.29 42.17
N HIS A 197 5.79 26.49 42.51
CA HIS A 197 6.23 27.49 43.49
C HIS A 197 5.68 28.90 43.20
N GLN A 198 5.60 29.28 41.92
CA GLN A 198 5.06 30.59 41.52
C GLN A 198 3.59 30.77 41.93
N LEU A 199 2.74 29.75 41.70
CA LEU A 199 1.33 29.80 42.08
C LEU A 199 1.17 29.86 43.61
N ARG A 200 1.98 29.09 44.34
CA ARG A 200 2.00 29.13 45.80
C ARG A 200 2.28 30.53 46.31
N VAL A 201 3.34 31.18 45.82
CA VAL A 201 3.72 32.53 46.24
C VAL A 201 2.64 33.56 45.91
N THR A 202 2.02 33.48 44.72
CA THR A 202 0.98 34.44 44.33
C THR A 202 -0.27 34.36 45.21
N PHE A 203 -0.73 33.15 45.53
CA PHE A 203 -1.92 32.99 46.37
C PHE A 203 -1.63 33.31 47.84
N GLU A 204 -0.44 32.97 48.34
CA GLU A 204 -0.03 33.36 49.70
C GLU A 204 0.04 34.88 49.86
N ALA A 205 0.59 35.59 48.85
CA ALA A 205 0.61 37.05 48.84
C ALA A 205 -0.79 37.65 48.77
N ALA A 206 -1.70 37.07 47.98
CA ALA A 206 -3.09 37.53 47.87
C ALA A 206 -3.87 37.38 49.19
N LEU A 207 -3.69 36.26 49.91
CA LEU A 207 -4.32 36.05 51.22
C LEU A 207 -3.80 37.04 52.27
N LYS A 208 -2.49 37.31 52.27
CA LYS A 208 -1.88 38.32 53.16
C LYS A 208 -2.37 39.74 52.85
N SER A 209 -2.41 40.11 51.57
CA SER A 209 -2.94 41.41 51.14
C SER A 209 -4.41 41.58 51.55
N ALA A 210 -5.24 40.55 51.40
CA ALA A 210 -6.64 40.61 51.80
C ALA A 210 -6.81 40.76 53.32
N GLU A 211 -5.93 40.14 54.12
CA GLU A 211 -5.89 40.32 55.58
C GLU A 211 -5.51 41.77 55.94
N GLU A 212 -4.46 42.31 55.33
CA GLU A 212 -3.99 43.68 55.58
C GLU A 212 -5.05 44.72 55.19
N ASP A 213 -5.68 44.58 54.02
CA ASP A 213 -6.73 45.48 53.52
C ASP A 213 -8.00 45.46 54.38
N THR A 214 -8.28 44.35 55.05
CA THR A 214 -9.47 44.21 55.91
C THR A 214 -9.21 44.70 57.31
N LEU A 215 -8.01 44.46 57.85
CA LEU A 215 -7.56 45.08 59.08
C LEU A 215 -7.54 46.61 58.97
N ALA A 216 -7.03 47.16 57.85
CA ALA A 216 -7.06 48.60 57.58
C ALA A 216 -8.50 49.15 57.59
N ARG A 217 -9.45 48.46 56.94
CA ARG A 217 -10.88 48.85 56.95
C ARG A 217 -11.51 48.79 58.35
N ILE A 218 -11.13 47.82 59.18
CA ILE A 218 -11.61 47.72 60.56
C ILE A 218 -11.03 48.87 61.40
N GLU A 219 -9.77 49.24 61.17
CA GLU A 219 -9.11 50.38 61.83
C GLU A 219 -9.71 51.72 61.40
N ASP A 220 -9.99 51.93 60.12
CA ASP A 220 -10.64 53.14 59.59
C ASP A 220 -12.07 53.32 60.12
N ALA A 221 -12.77 52.22 60.36
CA ALA A 221 -14.11 52.24 60.97
C ALA A 221 -14.08 52.58 62.47
N ARG A 222 -12.91 52.66 63.11
CA ARG A 222 -12.78 52.85 64.56
C ARG A 222 -13.13 54.29 64.97
N VAL A 223 -14.08 54.41 65.90
CA VAL A 223 -14.40 55.69 66.54
C VAL A 223 -13.29 56.04 67.54
N PRO A 224 -12.79 57.30 67.57
CA PRO A 224 -11.78 57.75 68.54
C PRO A 224 -12.22 57.45 69.98
N THR A 225 -11.29 56.98 70.80
CA THR A 225 -11.57 56.32 72.09
C THR A 225 -11.86 57.29 73.25
N VAL A 226 -11.93 58.60 72.98
CA VAL A 226 -12.29 59.60 73.98
C VAL A 226 -13.81 59.68 74.04
N ALA A 227 -14.44 58.67 74.62
CA ALA A 227 -15.89 58.70 74.86
C ALA A 227 -16.17 59.82 75.87
N ALA A 228 -16.96 60.81 75.47
CA ALA A 228 -17.40 61.88 76.35
C ALA A 228 -18.43 61.36 77.36
N THR A 229 -19.10 60.24 77.06
CA THR A 229 -20.12 59.64 77.93
C THR A 229 -19.67 58.33 78.61
N PRO A 230 -20.09 58.09 79.87
CA PRO A 230 -19.78 56.85 80.59
C PRO A 230 -20.33 55.60 79.88
N GLN A 231 -19.59 54.50 79.96
CA GLN A 231 -19.91 53.27 79.23
C GLN A 231 -21.27 52.65 79.61
N ASP A 232 -21.69 52.77 80.87
CA ASP A 232 -22.99 52.28 81.34
C ASP A 232 -24.16 53.06 80.74
N VAL A 233 -23.96 54.36 80.49
CA VAL A 233 -24.93 55.21 79.78
C VAL A 233 -24.99 54.79 78.32
N LEU A 234 -23.83 54.63 77.66
CA LEU A 234 -23.77 54.20 76.25
C LEU A 234 -24.41 52.83 76.00
N ARG A 235 -24.31 51.90 76.97
CA ARG A 235 -25.00 50.60 76.91
C ARG A 235 -26.52 50.77 76.89
N THR A 236 -27.03 51.57 77.81
CA THR A 236 -28.48 51.77 77.99
C THR A 236 -29.06 52.59 76.84
N VAL A 237 -28.37 53.66 76.42
CA VAL A 237 -28.71 54.46 75.24
C VAL A 237 -28.63 53.60 73.97
N GLY A 238 -27.59 52.77 73.83
CA GLY A 238 -27.47 51.82 72.71
C GLY A 238 -28.63 50.83 72.63
N LEU A 239 -29.13 50.33 73.76
CA LEU A 239 -30.35 49.50 73.81
C LEU A 239 -31.59 50.29 73.38
N ILE A 240 -31.77 51.52 73.86
CA ILE A 240 -32.89 52.40 73.46
C ILE A 240 -32.86 52.68 71.96
N VAL A 241 -31.68 52.97 71.40
CA VAL A 241 -31.46 53.16 69.96
C VAL A 241 -31.71 51.86 69.20
N LYS A 242 -31.34 50.69 69.74
CA LYS A 242 -31.63 49.38 69.12
C LYS A 242 -33.13 49.06 69.08
N MET A 243 -33.88 49.42 70.13
CA MET A 243 -35.33 49.20 70.21
C MET A 243 -36.15 50.19 69.37
N GLY A 244 -35.57 51.33 68.98
CA GLY A 244 -36.21 52.28 68.05
C GLY A 244 -36.33 51.66 66.66
N GLN A 245 -37.56 51.31 66.23
CA GLN A 245 -37.84 50.68 64.94
C GLN A 245 -37.31 51.49 63.73
N SER A 246 -37.25 52.82 63.85
CA SER A 246 -36.76 53.75 62.84
C SER A 246 -35.25 54.01 62.87
N ALA A 247 -34.52 53.57 63.90
CA ALA A 247 -33.07 53.70 64.03
C ALA A 247 -32.29 52.51 63.42
N ARG A 248 -32.94 51.77 62.50
CA ARG A 248 -32.30 50.70 61.72
C ARG A 248 -31.46 51.25 60.55
N GLN A 249 -31.74 52.47 60.12
CA GLN A 249 -30.92 53.23 59.17
C GLN A 249 -29.98 54.13 59.97
N PHE A 250 -28.70 54.19 59.58
CA PHE A 250 -27.68 55.00 60.27
C PHE A 250 -27.91 56.51 60.13
N ASP A 251 -28.77 56.91 59.20
CA ASP A 251 -29.19 58.29 58.99
C ASP A 251 -30.49 58.56 59.74
N ILE A 252 -30.37 59.09 60.95
CA ILE A 252 -31.52 59.35 61.83
C ILE A 252 -32.08 60.73 61.51
N SER A 253 -33.37 60.80 61.16
CA SER A 253 -34.07 62.07 60.95
C SER A 253 -34.12 62.91 62.24
N ALA A 254 -34.24 64.23 62.12
CA ALA A 254 -34.34 65.12 63.27
C ALA A 254 -35.48 64.72 64.23
N ALA A 255 -36.65 64.32 63.71
CA ALA A 255 -37.78 63.89 64.52
C ALA A 255 -37.51 62.60 65.32
N THR A 256 -36.76 61.67 64.73
CA THR A 256 -36.34 60.44 65.42
C THR A 256 -35.26 60.70 66.46
N MET A 257 -34.38 61.68 66.24
CA MET A 257 -33.41 62.11 67.25
C MET A 257 -34.10 62.72 68.47
N THR A 258 -35.14 63.54 68.29
CA THR A 258 -35.92 64.09 69.41
C THR A 258 -36.64 62.99 70.19
N ALA A 259 -37.28 62.05 69.51
CA ALA A 259 -37.97 60.93 70.16
C ALA A 259 -36.99 60.01 70.94
N LEU A 260 -35.77 59.81 70.44
CA LEU A 260 -34.72 59.09 71.16
C LEU A 260 -34.24 59.89 72.37
N ALA A 261 -34.04 61.20 72.23
CA ALA A 261 -33.64 62.08 73.32
C ALA A 261 -34.66 62.10 74.46
N GLU A 262 -35.96 62.12 74.15
CA GLU A 262 -37.03 62.00 75.15
C GLU A 262 -36.96 60.67 75.92
N ARG A 263 -36.77 59.55 75.22
CA ARG A 263 -36.67 58.21 75.84
C ARG A 263 -35.42 58.08 76.71
N VAL A 264 -34.28 58.62 76.26
CA VAL A 264 -33.04 58.61 77.04
C VAL A 264 -33.17 59.52 78.27
N SER A 265 -33.77 60.70 78.12
CA SER A 265 -34.04 61.63 79.23
C SER A 265 -35.00 61.03 80.25
N ALA A 266 -35.97 60.21 79.83
CA ALA A 266 -36.86 59.50 80.75
C ALA A 266 -36.12 58.46 81.62
N VAL A 267 -35.08 57.82 81.07
CA VAL A 267 -34.24 56.86 81.80
C VAL A 267 -33.18 57.57 82.67
N TYR A 268 -32.70 58.73 82.22
CA TYR A 268 -31.69 59.55 82.91
C TYR A 268 -32.17 61.00 83.13
N PRO A 269 -33.13 61.24 84.04
CA PRO A 269 -33.76 62.56 84.21
C PRO A 269 -32.79 63.65 84.72
N GLY A 270 -31.64 63.28 85.29
CA GLY A 270 -30.59 64.20 85.72
C GLY A 270 -29.56 64.55 84.63
N MET A 271 -29.64 63.96 83.44
CA MET A 271 -28.70 64.21 82.35
C MET A 271 -29.14 65.43 81.53
N PRO A 272 -28.29 66.46 81.35
CA PRO A 272 -28.64 67.62 80.54
C PRO A 272 -28.86 67.21 79.08
N SER A 273 -29.83 67.85 78.41
CA SER A 273 -30.22 67.53 77.02
C SER A 273 -29.03 67.49 76.04
N ALA A 274 -28.05 68.37 76.20
CA ALA A 274 -26.82 68.36 75.40
C ALA A 274 -26.01 67.05 75.56
N GLN A 275 -25.89 66.54 76.79
CA GLN A 275 -25.21 65.25 77.04
C GLN A 275 -26.03 64.06 76.55
N VAL A 276 -27.37 64.16 76.58
CA VAL A 276 -28.26 63.14 75.99
C VAL A 276 -28.03 63.03 74.48
N HIS A 277 -27.97 64.16 73.77
CA HIS A 277 -27.69 64.18 72.33
C HIS A 277 -26.30 63.61 72.01
N VAL A 278 -25.27 64.00 72.76
CA VAL A 278 -23.92 63.44 72.61
C VAL A 278 -23.90 61.93 72.86
N ALA A 279 -24.59 61.44 73.91
CA ALA A 279 -24.69 60.01 74.19
C ALA A 279 -25.36 59.24 73.05
N ILE A 280 -26.41 59.81 72.45
CA ILE A 280 -27.12 59.20 71.31
C ILE A 280 -26.20 59.17 70.09
N GLU A 281 -25.57 60.29 69.72
CA GLU A 281 -24.65 60.37 68.58
C GLU A 281 -23.45 59.43 68.75
N GLU A 282 -22.82 59.39 69.93
CA GLU A 282 -21.75 58.44 70.24
C GLU A 282 -22.23 56.99 70.14
N SER A 283 -23.43 56.67 70.63
CA SER A 283 -23.99 55.31 70.53
C SER A 283 -24.28 54.89 69.08
N ILE A 284 -24.76 55.82 68.24
CA ILE A 284 -25.01 55.58 66.81
C ILE A 284 -23.68 55.39 66.07
N ALA A 285 -22.68 56.24 66.36
CA ALA A 285 -21.35 56.13 65.79
C ALA A 285 -20.68 54.79 66.15
N LEU A 286 -20.75 54.37 67.41
CA LEU A 286 -20.23 53.07 67.86
C LEU A 286 -20.96 51.90 67.18
N ARG A 287 -22.29 51.99 67.03
CA ARG A 287 -23.08 50.97 66.32
C ARG A 287 -22.71 50.90 64.83
N LYS A 288 -22.52 52.05 64.18
CA LYS A 288 -22.08 52.14 62.78
C LYS A 288 -20.69 51.54 62.59
N ALA A 289 -19.74 51.92 63.45
CA ALA A 289 -18.39 51.35 63.46
C ALA A 289 -18.39 49.84 63.64
N ARG A 290 -19.20 49.32 64.58
CA ARG A 290 -19.38 47.88 64.77
C ARG A 290 -19.93 47.20 63.50
N ALA A 291 -21.00 47.75 62.92
CA ALA A 291 -21.59 47.19 61.71
C ALA A 291 -20.61 47.19 60.53
N LEU A 292 -19.84 48.27 60.34
CA LEU A 292 -18.80 48.34 59.32
C LEU A 292 -17.67 47.33 59.56
N SER A 293 -17.22 47.15 60.81
CA SER A 293 -16.21 46.14 61.14
C SER A 293 -16.71 44.71 60.91
N GLN A 294 -17.96 44.39 61.28
CA GLN A 294 -18.56 43.07 61.03
C GLN A 294 -18.80 42.81 59.55
N ALA A 295 -19.21 43.83 58.79
CA ALA A 295 -19.30 43.75 57.33
C ALA A 295 -17.93 43.49 56.70
N ALA A 296 -16.88 44.20 57.14
CA ALA A 296 -15.52 43.99 56.66
C ALA A 296 -15.00 42.57 56.92
N VAL A 297 -15.24 42.01 58.12
CA VAL A 297 -14.89 40.61 58.45
C VAL A 297 -15.68 39.62 57.61
N SER A 298 -16.97 39.87 57.39
CA SER A 298 -17.83 39.00 56.58
C SER A 298 -17.41 39.00 55.10
N ASP A 299 -17.08 40.18 54.57
CA ASP A 299 -16.55 40.33 53.23
C ASP A 299 -15.19 39.65 53.09
N PHE A 300 -14.31 39.78 54.11
CA PHE A 300 -13.04 39.07 54.15
C PHE A 300 -13.22 37.55 54.05
N GLN A 301 -14.12 36.98 54.86
CA GLN A 301 -14.43 35.55 54.82
C GLN A 301 -14.91 35.11 53.44
N ARG A 302 -15.81 35.88 52.80
CA ARG A 302 -16.28 35.61 51.43
C ARG A 302 -15.16 35.71 50.40
N THR A 303 -14.27 36.70 50.52
CA THR A 303 -13.13 36.83 49.61
C THR A 303 -12.16 35.67 49.78
N ASN A 304 -11.90 35.21 51.01
CA ASN A 304 -11.01 34.08 51.27
C ASN A 304 -11.59 32.77 50.74
N THR A 305 -12.87 32.48 50.95
CA THR A 305 -13.49 31.27 50.40
C THR A 305 -13.46 31.27 48.88
N SER A 306 -13.72 32.42 48.24
CA SER A 306 -13.60 32.58 46.80
C SER A 306 -12.16 32.41 46.30
N LEU A 307 -11.18 33.01 46.97
CA LEU A 307 -9.76 32.88 46.65
C LEU A 307 -9.26 31.45 46.80
N LEU A 308 -9.66 30.74 47.87
CA LEU A 308 -9.29 29.35 48.10
C LEU A 308 -9.90 28.41 47.06
N SER A 309 -11.18 28.60 46.70
CA SER A 309 -11.83 27.84 45.64
C SER A 309 -11.19 28.09 44.26
N SER A 310 -10.82 29.34 43.99
CA SER A 310 -10.06 29.71 42.78
C SER A 310 -8.67 29.07 42.77
N CYS A 311 -8.00 29.05 43.93
CA CYS A 311 -6.70 28.41 44.13
C CYS A 311 -6.76 26.90 43.86
N GLU A 312 -7.72 26.20 44.43
CA GLU A 312 -7.95 24.77 44.20
C GLU A 312 -8.20 24.48 42.71
N SER A 313 -9.05 25.28 42.08
CA SER A 313 -9.32 25.18 40.63
C SER A 313 -8.06 25.39 39.80
N ALA A 314 -7.24 26.38 40.14
CA ALA A 314 -5.96 26.65 39.45
C ALA A 314 -4.97 25.49 39.62
N PHE A 315 -4.91 24.87 40.80
CA PHE A 315 -4.06 23.72 41.07
C PHE A 315 -4.49 22.50 40.26
N LEU A 316 -5.80 22.22 40.18
CA LEU A 316 -6.34 21.15 39.35
C LEU A 316 -6.00 21.34 37.87
N VAL A 317 -6.17 22.56 37.35
CA VAL A 317 -5.84 22.88 35.95
C VAL A 317 -4.34 22.72 35.68
N ALA A 318 -3.47 23.16 36.60
CA ALA A 318 -2.03 23.00 36.46
C ALA A 318 -1.63 21.50 36.43
N GLN A 319 -2.17 20.70 37.34
CA GLN A 319 -1.92 19.26 37.41
C GLN A 319 -2.38 18.53 36.13
N GLN A 320 -3.58 18.86 35.64
CA GLN A 320 -4.09 18.30 34.39
C GLN A 320 -3.24 18.71 33.18
N SER A 321 -2.77 19.96 33.15
CA SER A 321 -1.86 20.44 32.09
C SER A 321 -0.55 19.64 32.08
N ASP A 322 0.04 19.40 33.26
CA ASP A 322 1.27 18.62 33.37
C ASP A 322 1.08 17.16 32.97
N LYS A 323 -0.02 16.53 33.39
CA LYS A 323 -0.38 15.19 32.93
C LYS A 323 -0.52 15.11 31.41
N GLN A 324 -1.23 16.07 30.80
CA GLN A 324 -1.34 16.14 29.34
C GLN A 324 0.00 16.37 28.65
N ARG A 325 0.92 17.15 29.24
CA ARG A 325 2.27 17.34 28.70
C ARG A 325 3.07 16.03 28.74
N GLN A 326 2.96 15.27 29.83
CA GLN A 326 3.60 13.95 29.97
C GLN A 326 3.06 12.98 28.92
N GLU A 327 1.73 12.85 28.79
CA GLU A 327 1.10 12.00 27.77
C GLU A 327 1.52 12.38 26.35
N ARG A 328 1.59 13.69 26.04
CA ARG A 328 2.08 14.17 24.73
C ARG A 328 3.56 13.85 24.52
N ALA A 329 4.39 13.97 25.55
CA ALA A 329 5.81 13.62 25.47
C ALA A 329 6.03 12.12 25.26
N GLU A 330 5.27 11.27 25.96
CA GLU A 330 5.29 9.82 25.78
C GLU A 330 4.78 9.41 24.39
N ALA A 331 3.68 9.99 23.93
CA ALA A 331 3.19 9.78 22.57
C ALA A 331 4.22 10.21 21.51
N ALA A 332 4.93 11.32 21.74
CA ALA A 332 6.01 11.75 20.86
C ALA A 332 7.18 10.75 20.86
N ARG A 333 7.59 10.22 22.02
CA ARG A 333 8.61 9.17 22.13
C ARG A 333 8.20 7.91 21.36
N GLN A 334 6.96 7.44 21.55
CA GLN A 334 6.42 6.27 20.85
C GLN A 334 6.41 6.47 19.31
N ARG A 335 6.07 7.66 18.83
CA ARG A 335 6.12 7.99 17.39
C ARG A 335 7.54 7.91 16.84
N VAL A 336 8.51 8.45 17.57
CA VAL A 336 9.93 8.39 17.19
C VAL A 336 10.42 6.94 17.18
N GLU A 337 10.09 6.14 18.19
CA GLU A 337 10.43 4.72 18.23
C GLU A 337 9.81 3.94 17.07
N ALA A 338 8.53 4.16 16.77
CA ALA A 338 7.85 3.53 15.64
C ALA A 338 8.50 3.94 14.29
N GLN A 339 8.85 5.22 14.15
CA GLN A 339 9.57 5.70 12.97
C GLN A 339 10.95 5.05 12.83
N ASN A 340 11.69 4.92 13.93
CA ASN A 340 13.00 4.28 13.94
C ASN A 340 12.90 2.78 13.60
N ARG A 341 11.91 2.06 14.15
CA ARG A 341 11.65 0.66 13.78
C ARG A 341 11.34 0.52 12.29
N ARG A 342 10.51 1.41 11.74
CA ARG A 342 10.20 1.41 10.29
C ARG A 342 11.43 1.71 9.45
N ARG A 343 12.28 2.66 9.88
CA ARG A 343 13.55 2.96 9.20
C ARG A 343 14.49 1.76 9.23
N ALA A 344 14.65 1.10 10.38
CA ALA A 344 15.48 -0.09 10.54
C ALA A 344 15.01 -1.22 9.60
N HIS A 345 13.71 -1.50 9.58
CA HIS A 345 13.13 -2.50 8.67
C HIS A 345 13.41 -2.17 7.20
N LEU A 346 13.18 -0.92 6.78
CA LEU A 346 13.47 -0.49 5.41
C LEU A 346 14.96 -0.57 5.09
N THR A 347 15.85 -0.33 6.05
CA THR A 347 17.29 -0.48 5.83
C THR A 347 17.71 -1.94 5.67
N GLU A 348 17.11 -2.85 6.44
CA GLU A 348 17.34 -4.29 6.30
C GLU A 348 16.83 -4.80 4.94
N GLU A 349 15.63 -4.40 4.51
CA GLU A 349 15.09 -4.74 3.20
C GLU A 349 15.95 -4.22 2.05
N ARG A 350 16.46 -2.99 2.15
CA ARG A 350 17.39 -2.41 1.17
C ARG A 350 18.69 -3.22 1.10
N ALA A 351 19.28 -3.55 2.24
CA ALA A 351 20.50 -4.35 2.29
C ALA A 351 20.30 -5.75 1.68
N ALA A 352 19.15 -6.38 1.96
CA ALA A 352 18.79 -7.67 1.37
C ALA A 352 18.62 -7.57 -0.15
N TYR A 353 17.95 -6.53 -0.64
CA TYR A 353 17.78 -6.29 -2.08
C TYR A 353 19.13 -6.06 -2.78
N GLU A 354 19.98 -5.20 -2.21
CA GLU A 354 21.33 -4.95 -2.74
C GLU A 354 22.17 -6.22 -2.80
N ALA A 355 22.09 -7.09 -1.79
CA ALA A 355 22.77 -8.38 -1.79
C ALA A 355 22.30 -9.29 -2.95
N VAL A 356 20.99 -9.35 -3.20
CA VAL A 356 20.42 -10.10 -4.34
C VAL A 356 20.88 -9.52 -5.67
N VAL A 357 20.89 -8.19 -5.81
CA VAL A 357 21.36 -7.53 -7.04
C VAL A 357 22.84 -7.82 -7.29
N ARG A 358 23.71 -7.71 -6.27
CA ARG A 358 25.13 -8.07 -6.40
C ARG A 358 25.32 -9.53 -6.78
N GLN A 359 24.52 -10.44 -6.21
CA GLN A 359 24.58 -11.85 -6.56
C GLN A 359 24.21 -12.07 -8.03
N ARG A 360 23.14 -11.44 -8.52
CA ARG A 360 22.74 -11.51 -9.95
C ARG A 360 23.83 -10.99 -10.87
N GLN A 361 24.38 -9.82 -10.57
CA GLN A 361 25.50 -9.24 -11.33
C GLN A 361 26.70 -10.19 -11.37
N SER A 362 27.08 -10.79 -10.24
CA SER A 362 28.19 -11.76 -10.22
C SER A 362 27.93 -13.02 -11.06
N VAL A 363 26.67 -13.46 -11.15
CA VAL A 363 26.27 -14.59 -12.00
C VAL A 363 26.28 -14.19 -13.48
N GLU A 364 25.77 -13.00 -13.81
CA GLU A 364 25.81 -12.46 -15.17
C GLU A 364 27.25 -12.28 -15.64
N GLU A 365 28.14 -11.70 -14.83
CA GLU A 365 29.56 -11.59 -15.14
C GLU A 365 30.21 -12.95 -15.38
N ARG A 366 29.92 -13.96 -14.53
CA ARG A 366 30.42 -15.34 -14.73
C ARG A 366 29.90 -15.97 -16.01
N THR A 367 28.63 -15.77 -16.35
CA THR A 367 28.04 -16.33 -17.58
C THR A 367 28.58 -15.65 -18.82
N GLN A 368 28.75 -14.33 -18.81
CA GLN A 368 29.39 -13.57 -19.88
C GLN A 368 30.86 -13.97 -20.06
N ALA A 369 31.62 -14.09 -18.97
CA ALA A 369 33.00 -14.56 -19.01
C ALA A 369 33.11 -15.99 -19.58
N ALA A 370 32.21 -16.90 -19.17
CA ALA A 370 32.16 -18.25 -19.70
C ALA A 370 31.77 -18.29 -21.19
N ALA A 371 30.83 -17.43 -21.63
CA ALA A 371 30.46 -17.31 -23.03
C ALA A 371 31.63 -16.78 -23.89
N ALA A 372 32.31 -15.72 -23.42
CA ALA A 372 33.49 -15.17 -24.08
C ALA A 372 34.63 -16.19 -24.15
N ALA A 373 34.84 -16.98 -23.09
CA ALA A 373 35.83 -18.06 -23.10
C ALA A 373 35.49 -19.15 -24.12
N LYS A 374 34.21 -19.55 -24.23
CA LYS A 374 33.74 -20.51 -25.25
C LYS A 374 33.93 -19.97 -26.66
N GLU A 375 33.63 -18.69 -26.90
CA GLU A 375 33.82 -18.06 -28.20
C GLU A 375 35.30 -18.03 -28.60
N LYS A 376 36.19 -17.60 -27.68
CA LYS A 376 37.64 -17.63 -27.90
C LYS A 376 38.14 -19.05 -28.20
N ALA A 377 37.65 -20.06 -27.50
CA ALA A 377 38.01 -21.45 -27.77
C ALA A 377 37.54 -21.92 -29.16
N LEU A 378 36.35 -21.51 -29.61
CA LEU A 378 35.87 -21.81 -30.97
C LEU A 378 36.69 -21.08 -32.04
N GLN A 379 37.06 -19.82 -31.82
CA GLN A 379 37.93 -19.07 -32.73
C GLN A 379 39.30 -19.73 -32.84
N ALA A 380 39.88 -20.20 -31.73
CA ALA A 380 41.14 -20.93 -31.75
C ALA A 380 41.05 -22.25 -32.53
N LYS A 381 39.97 -23.02 -32.37
CA LYS A 381 39.74 -24.25 -33.16
C LYS A 381 39.64 -23.95 -34.66
N ARG A 382 38.85 -22.94 -35.03
CA ARG A 382 38.73 -22.51 -36.44
C ARG A 382 40.06 -22.06 -37.02
N ALA A 383 40.90 -21.38 -36.24
CA ALA A 383 42.23 -20.97 -36.67
C ALA A 383 43.14 -22.18 -36.95
N ILE A 384 43.09 -23.22 -36.10
CA ILE A 384 43.83 -24.47 -36.31
C ILE A 384 43.33 -25.18 -37.58
N GLU A 385 42.02 -25.36 -37.73
CA GLU A 385 41.44 -25.98 -38.93
C GLU A 385 41.81 -25.23 -40.22
N PHE A 386 41.85 -23.90 -40.16
CA PHE A 386 42.28 -23.06 -41.28
C PHE A 386 43.75 -23.27 -41.63
N GLN A 387 44.63 -23.33 -40.62
CA GLN A 387 46.05 -23.64 -40.83
C GLN A 387 46.27 -25.03 -41.43
N GLU A 388 45.51 -26.04 -40.99
CA GLU A 388 45.56 -27.39 -41.56
C GLU A 388 45.12 -27.41 -43.03
N ARG A 389 44.04 -26.69 -43.38
CA ARG A 389 43.60 -26.55 -44.77
C ARG A 389 44.64 -25.86 -45.64
N LEU A 390 45.31 -24.83 -45.13
CA LEU A 390 46.40 -24.17 -45.85
C LEU A 390 47.55 -25.15 -46.13
N ARG A 391 47.97 -25.95 -45.15
CA ARG A 391 49.01 -26.97 -45.34
C ARG A 391 48.61 -28.02 -46.38
N LEU A 392 47.35 -28.46 -46.37
CA LEU A 392 46.85 -29.40 -47.37
C LEU A 392 46.83 -28.79 -48.77
N PHE A 393 46.46 -27.51 -48.88
CA PHE A 393 46.46 -26.78 -50.14
C PHE A 393 47.88 -26.63 -50.71
N GLU A 394 48.85 -26.23 -49.87
CA GLU A 394 50.27 -26.14 -50.26
C GLU A 394 50.80 -27.51 -50.74
N ALA A 395 50.49 -28.60 -50.03
CA ALA A 395 50.89 -29.94 -50.44
C ALA A 395 50.27 -30.35 -51.79
N TYR A 396 49.01 -29.98 -52.02
CA TYR A 396 48.32 -30.23 -53.29
C TYR A 396 48.93 -29.43 -54.45
N GLU A 397 49.30 -28.17 -54.24
CA GLU A 397 49.99 -27.37 -55.27
C GLU A 397 51.33 -27.98 -55.67
N VAL A 398 52.12 -28.44 -54.70
CA VAL A 398 53.39 -29.15 -54.96
C VAL A 398 53.15 -30.42 -55.79
N GLN A 399 52.11 -31.21 -55.44
CA GLN A 399 51.75 -32.41 -56.21
C GLN A 399 51.32 -32.08 -57.65
N GLN A 400 50.52 -31.02 -57.84
CA GLN A 400 50.09 -30.56 -59.16
C GLN A 400 51.28 -30.12 -60.02
N LEU A 401 52.24 -29.40 -59.45
CA LEU A 401 53.46 -29.01 -60.16
C LEU A 401 54.30 -30.23 -60.56
N ALA A 402 54.44 -31.22 -59.67
CA ALA A 402 55.15 -32.46 -59.97
C ALA A 402 54.46 -33.28 -61.08
N LEU A 403 53.12 -33.34 -61.08
CA LEU A 403 52.36 -33.99 -62.15
C LEU A 403 52.56 -33.28 -63.50
N ARG A 404 52.48 -31.95 -63.53
CA ARG A 404 52.74 -31.17 -64.75
C ARG A 404 54.16 -31.34 -65.29
N GLN A 405 55.16 -31.50 -64.42
CA GLN A 405 56.53 -31.81 -64.84
C GLN A 405 56.60 -33.18 -65.51
N LYS A 406 55.99 -34.21 -64.90
CA LYS A 406 55.93 -35.56 -65.49
C LYS A 406 55.19 -35.60 -66.82
N GLU A 407 54.09 -34.84 -66.96
CA GLU A 407 53.35 -34.73 -68.22
C GLU A 407 54.21 -34.11 -69.33
N ARG A 408 55.04 -33.10 -69.00
CA ARG A 408 55.98 -32.50 -69.96
C ARG A 408 57.06 -33.48 -70.38
N GLU A 409 57.66 -34.21 -69.43
CA GLU A 409 58.66 -35.26 -69.72
C GLU A 409 58.07 -36.35 -70.63
N LEU A 410 56.85 -36.80 -70.36
CA LEU A 410 56.15 -37.78 -71.21
C LEU A 410 55.86 -37.22 -72.61
N ALA A 411 55.47 -35.95 -72.72
CA ALA A 411 55.24 -35.31 -74.02
C ALA A 411 56.54 -35.18 -74.83
N GLU A 412 57.66 -34.88 -74.18
CA GLU A 412 58.98 -34.84 -74.82
C GLU A 412 59.41 -36.22 -75.33
N LEU A 413 59.23 -37.28 -74.53
CA LEU A 413 59.49 -38.67 -74.96
C LEU A 413 58.60 -39.09 -76.14
N GLN A 414 57.32 -38.71 -76.13
CA GLN A 414 56.42 -38.98 -77.25
C GLN A 414 56.85 -38.24 -78.53
N ALA A 415 57.31 -36.99 -78.40
CA ALA A 415 57.82 -36.22 -79.53
C ALA A 415 59.09 -36.87 -80.14
N GLN A 416 60.00 -37.36 -79.29
CA GLN A 416 61.20 -38.09 -79.74
C GLN A 416 60.83 -39.38 -80.48
N ALA A 417 59.91 -40.19 -79.94
CA ALA A 417 59.44 -41.41 -80.60
C ALA A 417 58.79 -41.13 -81.98
N MET A 418 58.04 -40.03 -82.09
CA MET A 418 57.43 -39.61 -83.36
C MET A 418 58.46 -39.18 -84.40
N GLU A 419 59.55 -38.53 -84.00
CA GLU A 419 60.67 -38.18 -84.89
C GLU A 419 61.41 -39.43 -85.40
N GLU A 420 61.64 -40.41 -84.52
CA GLU A 420 62.25 -41.70 -84.91
C GLU A 420 61.36 -42.47 -85.91
N GLU A 421 60.05 -42.50 -85.70
CA GLU A 421 59.11 -43.09 -86.67
C GLU A 421 59.16 -42.40 -88.04
N LYS A 422 59.22 -41.07 -88.07
CA LYS A 422 59.37 -40.31 -89.32
C LYS A 422 60.67 -40.67 -90.02
N ALA A 423 61.79 -40.74 -89.29
CA ALA A 423 63.09 -41.12 -89.85
C ALA A 423 63.06 -42.54 -90.45
N ALA A 424 62.41 -43.50 -89.78
CA ALA A 424 62.24 -44.86 -90.29
C ALA A 424 61.37 -44.91 -91.56
N ARG A 425 60.30 -44.10 -91.64
CA ARG A 425 59.46 -43.98 -92.85
C ARG A 425 60.22 -43.37 -94.03
N MET A 426 61.06 -42.37 -93.77
CA MET A 426 61.91 -41.76 -94.79
C MET A 426 62.85 -42.79 -95.42
N ARG A 427 63.56 -43.58 -94.60
CA ARG A 427 64.45 -44.66 -95.09
C ARG A 427 63.72 -45.69 -95.97
N ARG A 428 62.56 -46.18 -95.52
CA ARG A 428 61.75 -47.13 -96.32
C ARG A 428 61.25 -46.54 -97.64
N ASN A 429 60.98 -45.23 -97.68
CA ASN A 429 60.56 -44.57 -98.90
C ASN A 429 61.73 -44.40 -99.89
N GLU A 430 62.93 -44.09 -99.39
CA GLU A 430 64.16 -44.04 -100.20
C GLU A 430 64.42 -45.40 -100.88
N GLU A 431 64.38 -46.50 -100.11
CA GLU A 431 64.52 -47.86 -100.65
C GLU A 431 63.47 -48.18 -101.73
N ARG A 432 62.20 -47.77 -101.55
CA ARG A 432 61.14 -47.97 -102.54
C ARG A 432 61.35 -47.15 -103.81
N VAL A 433 61.94 -45.96 -103.71
CA VAL A 433 62.25 -45.11 -104.88
C VAL A 433 63.39 -45.73 -105.68
N GLU A 434 64.45 -46.19 -105.01
CA GLU A 434 65.57 -46.88 -105.65
C GLU A 434 65.13 -48.15 -106.38
N TYR A 435 64.29 -48.98 -105.75
CA TYR A 435 63.74 -50.18 -106.39
C TYR A 435 62.93 -49.87 -107.65
N ARG A 436 62.12 -48.80 -107.65
CA ARG A 436 61.36 -48.40 -108.85
C ARG A 436 62.28 -47.96 -109.98
N ARG A 437 63.33 -47.20 -109.65
CA ARG A 437 64.32 -46.74 -110.63
C ARG A 437 65.00 -47.93 -111.32
N GLN A 438 65.46 -48.91 -110.54
CA GLN A 438 66.08 -50.14 -111.08
C GLN A 438 65.11 -50.94 -111.96
N ARG A 439 63.84 -51.05 -111.57
CA ARG A 439 62.80 -51.76 -112.33
C ARG A 439 62.50 -51.08 -113.68
N ASP A 440 62.49 -49.76 -113.71
CA ASP A 440 62.23 -49.02 -114.95
C ASP A 440 63.41 -49.09 -115.92
N GLU A 441 64.66 -49.07 -115.42
CA GLU A 441 65.87 -49.32 -116.22
C GLU A 441 65.85 -50.72 -116.87
N GLN A 442 65.46 -51.76 -116.10
CA GLN A 442 65.29 -53.11 -116.64
C GLN A 442 64.22 -53.16 -117.74
N ARG A 443 63.05 -52.53 -117.52
CA ARG A 443 61.96 -52.52 -118.51
C ARG A 443 62.36 -51.80 -119.80
N GLN A 444 63.14 -50.73 -119.71
CA GLN A 444 63.68 -50.04 -120.90
C GLN A 444 64.66 -50.91 -121.69
N SER A 445 65.50 -51.69 -120.99
CA SER A 445 66.45 -52.61 -121.64
C SER A 445 65.72 -53.75 -122.38
N GLU A 446 64.66 -54.31 -121.78
CA GLU A 446 63.82 -55.35 -122.40
C GLU A 446 63.05 -54.81 -123.62
N LYS A 447 62.55 -53.58 -123.54
CA LYS A 447 61.84 -52.95 -124.65
C LYS A 447 62.76 -52.74 -125.87
N LYS A 448 64.00 -52.29 -125.66
CA LYS A 448 65.01 -52.17 -126.73
C LYS A 448 65.33 -53.51 -127.39
N LYS A 449 65.43 -54.60 -126.61
CA LYS A 449 65.65 -55.96 -127.15
C LYS A 449 64.46 -56.43 -128.00
N ARG A 450 63.22 -56.23 -127.52
CA ARG A 450 62.01 -56.60 -128.29
C ARG A 450 61.84 -55.79 -129.58
N GLU A 451 62.21 -54.51 -129.57
CA GLU A 451 62.14 -53.68 -130.79
C GLU A 451 63.12 -54.19 -131.87
N GLN A 452 64.32 -54.65 -131.50
CA GLN A 452 65.28 -55.27 -132.43
C GLN A 452 64.76 -56.60 -133.01
N GLU A 453 64.12 -57.44 -132.19
CA GLU A 453 63.50 -58.70 -132.62
C GLU A 453 62.35 -58.47 -133.61
N VAL A 454 61.49 -57.48 -133.36
CA VAL A 454 60.36 -57.12 -134.23
C VAL A 454 60.86 -56.58 -135.58
N LEU A 455 61.92 -55.78 -135.60
CA LEU A 455 62.52 -55.29 -136.84
C LEU A 455 63.09 -56.44 -137.68
N ALA A 456 63.77 -57.40 -137.05
CA ALA A 456 64.29 -58.59 -137.73
C ALA A 456 63.17 -59.48 -138.34
N LEU A 457 62.04 -59.62 -137.64
CA LEU A 457 60.87 -60.36 -138.14
C LEU A 457 60.16 -59.63 -139.29
N ARG A 458 60.08 -58.29 -139.25
CA ARG A 458 59.49 -57.49 -140.33
C ARG A 458 60.28 -57.58 -141.63
N ALA A 459 61.61 -57.57 -141.56
CA ALA A 459 62.47 -57.75 -142.73
C ALA A 459 62.24 -59.12 -143.41
N LYS A 460 62.19 -60.20 -142.63
CA LYS A 460 61.89 -61.56 -143.14
C LYS A 460 60.49 -61.67 -143.77
N LYS A 461 59.50 -60.97 -143.21
CA LYS A 461 58.12 -60.95 -143.74
C LYS A 461 58.01 -60.16 -145.05
N GLN A 462 58.72 -59.04 -145.19
CA GLN A 462 58.73 -58.27 -146.43
C GLN A 462 59.37 -59.05 -147.59
N ASP A 463 60.47 -59.76 -147.36
CA ASP A 463 61.07 -60.64 -148.37
C ASP A 463 60.13 -61.77 -148.82
N ALA A 464 59.38 -62.36 -147.89
CA ALA A 464 58.39 -63.39 -148.18
C ALA A 464 57.18 -62.85 -148.97
N LEU A 465 56.70 -61.65 -148.63
CA LEU A 465 55.58 -61.01 -149.31
C LEU A 465 55.96 -60.48 -150.71
N GLN A 466 57.19 -59.97 -150.90
CA GLN A 466 57.67 -59.59 -152.23
C GLN A 466 57.77 -60.80 -153.16
N ARG A 467 58.23 -61.96 -152.65
CA ARG A 467 58.22 -63.22 -153.41
C ARG A 467 56.80 -63.68 -153.76
N PHE A 468 55.85 -63.49 -152.85
CA PHE A 468 54.45 -63.86 -153.07
C PHE A 468 53.75 -62.93 -154.08
N PHE A 469 53.85 -61.61 -153.92
CA PHE A 469 53.21 -60.67 -154.85
C PHE A 469 53.83 -60.69 -156.25
N ALA A 470 55.15 -60.92 -156.38
CA ALA A 470 55.77 -61.18 -157.68
C ALA A 470 55.24 -62.45 -158.38
N SER A 471 54.67 -63.40 -157.63
CA SER A 471 54.02 -64.61 -158.17
C SER A 471 52.54 -64.39 -158.53
N VAL A 472 51.85 -63.45 -157.86
CA VAL A 472 50.41 -63.20 -158.01
C VAL A 472 50.11 -62.11 -159.04
N ASP A 473 50.94 -61.06 -159.15
CA ASP A 473 50.80 -60.01 -160.19
C ASP A 473 51.04 -60.54 -161.61
N LYS A 474 51.67 -61.71 -161.75
CA LYS A 474 51.78 -62.40 -163.06
C LYS A 474 50.49 -63.08 -163.50
N GLN A 475 49.50 -63.28 -162.64
CA GLN A 475 48.38 -64.16 -162.94
C GLN A 475 47.01 -63.50 -163.01
N ILE A 476 46.69 -62.43 -162.25
CA ILE A 476 45.30 -61.95 -162.18
C ILE A 476 45.23 -60.44 -161.87
N GLY A 477 44.70 -59.62 -162.78
CA GLY A 477 44.49 -58.17 -162.57
C GLY A 477 43.00 -57.78 -162.58
N VAL A 478 42.46 -57.33 -161.44
CA VAL A 478 41.15 -56.62 -161.30
C VAL A 478 41.16 -55.72 -160.04
N GLU A 479 40.61 -54.50 -160.11
CA GLU A 479 40.51 -53.47 -159.03
C GLU A 479 39.11 -53.36 -158.36
N ALA A 480 39.00 -52.83 -157.12
CA ALA A 480 37.77 -52.72 -156.29
C ALA A 480 37.66 -51.42 -155.43
N ASP A 481 36.42 -50.96 -155.12
CA ASP A 481 36.05 -49.59 -154.63
C ASP A 481 35.33 -49.55 -153.22
N PRO A 482 35.62 -48.61 -152.27
CA PRO A 482 35.26 -48.72 -150.84
C PRO A 482 34.32 -47.63 -150.21
N GLN A 483 33.22 -47.20 -150.85
CA GLN A 483 32.33 -46.17 -150.25
C GLN A 483 31.34 -46.65 -149.15
N ARG A 484 31.32 -47.93 -148.77
CA ARG A 484 30.27 -48.49 -147.88
C ARG A 484 30.48 -48.27 -146.37
N PHE A 485 31.52 -47.54 -145.96
CA PHE A 485 32.07 -47.67 -144.60
C PHE A 485 31.62 -46.61 -143.55
N LEU A 486 30.77 -45.62 -143.85
CA LEU A 486 30.63 -44.43 -142.96
C LEU A 486 29.19 -43.91 -142.70
N LYS A 487 28.38 -44.51 -141.80
CA LYS A 487 27.18 -43.83 -141.22
C LYS A 487 26.80 -44.32 -139.81
N ALA A 488 26.38 -43.40 -138.91
CA ALA A 488 26.15 -43.60 -137.45
C ALA A 488 24.71 -43.29 -136.96
N THR A 489 24.31 -43.81 -135.78
CA THR A 489 22.91 -43.93 -135.25
C THR A 489 22.68 -43.40 -133.80
N SER A 490 21.48 -43.64 -133.23
CA SER A 490 20.55 -42.73 -132.53
C SER A 490 20.58 -42.64 -130.99
N SER A 491 21.73 -42.73 -130.31
CA SER A 491 21.79 -42.77 -128.83
C SER A 491 21.89 -41.40 -128.11
N SER A 492 21.70 -40.26 -128.79
CA SER A 492 22.09 -38.93 -128.28
C SER A 492 20.93 -37.98 -127.91
N ALA A 493 19.75 -38.45 -127.49
CA ALA A 493 18.62 -37.56 -127.14
C ALA A 493 17.74 -38.06 -125.97
N GLN A 494 17.92 -37.52 -124.75
CA GLN A 494 16.90 -37.44 -123.69
C GLN A 494 17.27 -36.40 -122.61
N THR A 495 16.28 -35.66 -122.09
CA THR A 495 16.41 -34.45 -121.24
C THR A 495 15.41 -34.49 -120.06
N GLU A 496 15.87 -34.50 -118.80
CA GLU A 496 15.02 -34.31 -117.59
C GLU A 496 15.63 -33.30 -116.59
N ARG A 497 14.77 -32.63 -115.81
CA ARG A 497 15.04 -31.45 -114.95
C ARG A 497 15.50 -31.80 -113.52
N TYR A 498 16.47 -31.04 -113.00
CA TYR A 498 17.15 -31.24 -111.70
C TYR A 498 16.57 -30.37 -110.56
N THR A 499 16.35 -30.95 -109.38
CA THR A 499 15.97 -30.24 -108.13
C THR A 499 17.12 -30.28 -107.11
N THR A 500 17.38 -29.16 -106.41
CA THR A 500 18.56 -28.99 -105.52
C THR A 500 18.27 -29.29 -104.05
N LEU A 501 19.22 -29.98 -103.39
CA LEU A 501 19.23 -30.47 -101.99
C LEU A 501 18.94 -29.42 -100.88
N ALA A 502 18.94 -28.13 -101.19
CA ALA A 502 18.69 -27.07 -100.20
C ALA A 502 17.20 -26.92 -99.81
N GLN A 503 16.27 -27.40 -100.64
CA GLN A 503 14.82 -27.27 -100.36
C GLN A 503 14.26 -28.43 -99.51
N THR A 504 15.01 -29.51 -99.29
CA THR A 504 14.58 -30.69 -98.52
C THR A 504 14.97 -30.64 -97.03
N VAL A 505 15.68 -29.60 -96.56
CA VAL A 505 16.22 -29.53 -95.19
C VAL A 505 15.85 -28.21 -94.49
N MET A 506 14.56 -27.94 -94.33
CA MET A 506 14.08 -26.96 -93.34
C MET A 506 13.41 -27.73 -92.19
N PRO A 507 14.06 -27.88 -91.02
CA PRO A 507 13.42 -28.51 -89.86
C PRO A 507 12.33 -27.58 -89.29
N SER A 508 11.12 -28.11 -89.13
CA SER A 508 10.04 -27.48 -88.37
C SER A 508 10.41 -27.46 -86.89
N ILE A 509 10.59 -26.27 -86.32
CA ILE A 509 10.91 -26.10 -84.89
C ILE A 509 9.64 -26.39 -84.09
N THR A 510 9.57 -27.56 -83.46
CA THR A 510 8.47 -27.93 -82.54
C THR A 510 8.64 -27.22 -81.21
N GLY A 511 8.11 -26.00 -81.10
CA GLY A 511 7.99 -25.24 -79.84
C GLY A 511 6.57 -25.24 -79.29
N PHE A 512 6.41 -24.91 -78.00
CA PHE A 512 5.10 -24.64 -77.41
C PHE A 512 4.57 -23.28 -77.90
N SER A 513 3.29 -23.20 -78.27
CA SER A 513 2.67 -21.90 -78.56
C SER A 513 2.36 -21.14 -77.27
N ASP A 514 2.25 -19.81 -77.34
CA ASP A 514 1.94 -18.97 -76.17
C ASP A 514 0.63 -19.41 -75.48
N GLU A 515 -0.35 -19.88 -76.24
CA GLU A 515 -1.59 -20.44 -75.70
C GLU A 515 -1.38 -21.74 -74.92
N GLN A 516 -0.38 -22.54 -75.29
CA GLN A 516 -0.01 -23.76 -74.57
C GLN A 516 0.79 -23.45 -73.30
N ILE A 517 1.62 -22.41 -73.33
CA ILE A 517 2.40 -21.92 -72.18
C ILE A 517 1.47 -21.32 -71.11
N MET A 518 0.45 -20.57 -71.54
CA MET A 518 -0.54 -19.95 -70.64
C MET A 518 -1.51 -20.94 -69.99
N LYS A 519 -1.47 -22.24 -70.34
CA LYS A 519 -2.23 -23.28 -69.62
C LYS A 519 -1.61 -23.64 -68.26
N ASP A 520 -0.33 -23.35 -68.02
CA ASP A 520 0.29 -23.59 -66.72
C ASP A 520 -0.20 -22.56 -65.69
N PRO A 521 -0.85 -22.98 -64.57
CA PRO A 521 -1.34 -22.09 -63.54
C PRO A 521 -0.22 -21.26 -62.87
N ARG A 522 1.03 -21.74 -62.86
CA ARG A 522 2.18 -20.99 -62.30
C ARG A 522 2.57 -19.84 -63.21
N VAL A 523 2.60 -20.08 -64.52
CA VAL A 523 2.89 -19.05 -65.52
C VAL A 523 1.80 -17.99 -65.52
N ARG A 524 0.52 -18.40 -65.42
CA ARG A 524 -0.60 -17.47 -65.25
C ARG A 524 -0.51 -16.64 -63.97
N LEU A 525 -0.18 -17.26 -62.83
CA LEU A 525 -0.02 -16.57 -61.56
C LEU A 525 1.12 -15.55 -61.62
N TYR A 526 2.26 -15.94 -62.21
CA TYR A 526 3.39 -15.04 -62.41
C TYR A 526 3.02 -13.85 -63.32
N HIS A 527 2.33 -14.11 -64.44
CA HIS A 527 1.87 -13.04 -65.33
C HIS A 527 0.87 -12.09 -64.65
N ALA A 528 -0.02 -12.62 -63.80
CA ALA A 528 -0.95 -11.80 -63.02
C ALA A 528 -0.23 -10.94 -61.96
N LEU A 529 0.78 -11.49 -61.28
CA LEU A 529 1.63 -10.74 -60.35
C LEU A 529 2.47 -9.67 -61.07
N LEU A 530 2.87 -9.95 -62.30
CA LEU A 530 3.59 -9.00 -63.14
C LEU A 530 2.66 -7.86 -63.60
N ALA A 531 1.46 -8.18 -64.07
CA ALA A 531 0.43 -7.19 -64.45
C ALA A 531 0.00 -6.31 -63.27
N ALA A 532 -0.06 -6.86 -62.06
CA ALA A 532 -0.36 -6.12 -60.83
C ALA A 532 0.86 -5.38 -60.24
N GLY A 533 2.05 -5.46 -60.85
CA GLY A 533 3.28 -4.81 -60.36
C GLY A 533 3.86 -5.40 -59.07
N LEU A 534 3.33 -6.52 -58.57
CA LEU A 534 3.69 -7.13 -57.27
C LEU A 534 4.88 -8.09 -57.34
N HIS A 535 5.32 -8.46 -58.55
CA HIS A 535 6.41 -9.40 -58.80
C HIS A 535 7.78 -8.97 -58.21
N THR A 536 7.99 -7.68 -57.92
CA THR A 536 9.22 -7.16 -57.29
C THR A 536 9.20 -7.28 -55.77
N THR A 537 8.03 -7.44 -55.15
CA THR A 537 7.91 -7.55 -53.70
C THR A 537 8.47 -8.89 -53.21
N PRO A 538 9.07 -8.95 -51.99
CA PRO A 538 9.58 -10.20 -51.43
C PRO A 538 8.47 -11.25 -51.34
N TYR A 539 7.24 -10.85 -51.01
CA TYR A 539 6.08 -11.73 -50.97
C TYR A 539 5.68 -12.24 -52.37
N GLY A 540 5.62 -11.37 -53.38
CA GLY A 540 5.34 -11.78 -54.76
C GLY A 540 6.37 -12.77 -55.31
N ARG A 541 7.66 -12.59 -54.97
CA ARG A 541 8.73 -13.53 -55.32
C ARG A 541 8.58 -14.88 -54.63
N GLU A 542 8.20 -14.90 -53.36
CA GLU A 542 7.93 -16.15 -52.63
C GLU A 542 6.72 -16.89 -53.22
N VAL A 543 5.63 -16.19 -53.52
CA VAL A 543 4.41 -16.78 -54.09
C VAL A 543 4.67 -17.35 -55.50
N ALA A 544 5.46 -16.66 -56.32
CA ALA A 544 5.84 -17.13 -57.66
C ALA A 544 6.74 -18.38 -57.64
N THR A 545 7.64 -18.49 -56.66
CA THR A 545 8.63 -19.57 -56.57
C THR A 545 8.13 -20.80 -55.83
N ARG A 546 7.35 -20.61 -54.76
CA ARG A 546 6.88 -21.70 -53.88
C ARG A 546 5.43 -22.13 -54.15
N GLY A 547 4.70 -21.37 -54.97
CA GLY A 547 3.27 -21.52 -55.18
C GLY A 547 2.47 -20.97 -54.00
N TYR A 548 1.22 -20.58 -54.26
CA TYR A 548 0.31 -20.05 -53.25
C TYR A 548 0.01 -21.11 -52.18
N ARG A 549 0.50 -20.90 -50.94
CA ARG A 549 0.13 -21.68 -49.75
C ARG A 549 -0.37 -20.73 -48.68
N VAL A 550 -1.66 -20.79 -48.35
CA VAL A 550 -2.22 -20.10 -47.19
C VAL A 550 -1.91 -20.93 -45.96
N SER A 551 -1.17 -20.36 -45.00
CA SER A 551 -1.00 -21.00 -43.68
C SER A 551 -2.36 -21.22 -43.03
N ALA A 552 -2.57 -22.38 -42.39
CA ALA A 552 -3.87 -22.75 -41.81
C ALA A 552 -4.49 -21.68 -40.88
N ALA A 553 -3.66 -20.85 -40.24
CA ALA A 553 -4.08 -19.74 -39.40
C ALA A 553 -4.76 -18.56 -40.14
N GLN A 554 -4.58 -18.46 -41.46
CA GLN A 554 -5.11 -17.38 -42.31
C GLN A 554 -6.25 -17.83 -43.23
N GLN A 555 -6.70 -19.09 -43.10
CA GLN A 555 -7.89 -19.57 -43.81
C GLN A 555 -9.15 -18.98 -43.17
N SER A 556 -10.12 -18.60 -44.00
CA SER A 556 -11.44 -18.12 -43.57
C SER A 556 -12.18 -19.19 -42.76
N SER A 557 -12.18 -19.01 -41.43
CA SER A 557 -13.05 -19.45 -40.33
C SER A 557 -13.83 -20.78 -40.32
N GLU A 558 -14.01 -21.52 -41.39
CA GLU A 558 -14.80 -22.78 -41.36
C GLU A 558 -13.96 -24.04 -41.08
N GLY A 559 -12.63 -23.96 -41.20
CA GLY A 559 -11.73 -25.13 -41.08
C GLY A 559 -10.67 -25.07 -39.98
N ASN A 560 -10.74 -24.16 -39.01
CA ASN A 560 -9.69 -24.00 -37.99
C ASN A 560 -9.97 -24.84 -36.72
N PRO A 561 -9.19 -25.90 -36.43
CA PRO A 561 -9.41 -26.77 -35.27
C PRO A 561 -9.05 -26.12 -33.91
N LEU A 562 -8.55 -24.88 -33.89
CA LEU A 562 -8.18 -24.16 -32.66
C LEU A 562 -9.27 -23.21 -32.15
N ARG A 563 -10.44 -23.13 -32.81
CA ARG A 563 -11.57 -22.34 -32.32
C ARG A 563 -12.34 -23.14 -31.27
N ARG A 564 -11.91 -23.08 -30.01
CA ARG A 564 -12.77 -23.46 -28.89
C ARG A 564 -13.92 -22.46 -28.82
N GLU A 565 -15.15 -22.95 -28.93
CA GLU A 565 -16.34 -22.18 -28.61
C GLU A 565 -16.29 -21.81 -27.13
N PHE A 566 -16.15 -20.52 -26.83
CA PHE A 566 -16.43 -20.03 -25.50
C PHE A 566 -17.96 -20.00 -25.35
N SER A 567 -18.49 -20.94 -24.56
CA SER A 567 -19.78 -20.81 -23.86
C SER A 567 -19.52 -20.61 -22.39
#